data_AF-A0A1I2MEY9-F1
#
_entry.id   AF-A0A1I2MEY9-F1
#
_cell.length_a   1.000
_cell.length_b   1.000
_cell.length_c   1.000
_cell.angle_alpha   90.00
_cell.angle_beta   90.00
_cell.angle_gamma   90.00
#
_symmetry.space_group_name_H-M   'P 1'
#
loop_
_entity.id
_entity.type
_entity.pdbx_description
1 polymer ?
#
loop_
_entity_poly.entity_id
_entity_poly.type
_entity_poly.pdbx_seq_one_letter_code
_entity_poly.pdbx_strand_id
1 'polypeptide(L)'
;MIRMSSGAPRRVRPGLLVILSAVLLLAGCTEPEESPEKTLTQGFDILVSTVNGLYYPPFLRDETAGPEANSYAVRIRRLLDSEPPQLSVSDDTARFFRDEAVGASPLWGRQWLAPLAEAGVGGLLNDEDIAEIRRMQSADGYYAEAGAGADEGYRVAATVAALEVLAAADAVEDTDRRTAGAWLTRVAEGSGTLRITADAVRGLQILGLAVPSSAAPAVTAPADFGSLDDRARYEALLDAYSTAVIARAQHGTASLDPRVWGNVLQHNAGTLGFHDLYYLVVVAVAAGVPDADLAPVRARIARETLPDNSIRESDTLSGSPEATLFVLRLRGMAGEATTDAGQVEALKGALAAQPSAGPAERLPIAAARRLAGDSDSAEDLRTLCADHRAVPGAVTPDNAEWWSRATLSCAEAGIPVAPPHATAWPLDTPAGVTAAGTLVTGLADNGHSGEIPTWVTADSLRQWVADPGRLPSTSAYVTTVRAYLLLGGSADEKIRNSVTKVLTARQGCADLPGLYRADGSGSGCDLKATWAAWKLELQLDNRLPAPSTPSARQK
;
A
#
# COMPACT_ATOMS: atom_id res chain seq x y z
N MET A 1 -23.99 -61.16 -4.13
CA MET A 1 -24.73 -62.10 -5.00
C MET A 1 -23.96 -62.26 -6.31
N ILE A 2 -23.63 -63.50 -6.64
CA ILE A 2 -22.83 -63.91 -7.80
C ILE A 2 -23.75 -64.12 -9.01
N ARG A 3 -23.40 -63.60 -10.18
CA ARG A 3 -23.57 -64.33 -11.46
C ARG A 3 -22.73 -63.71 -12.59
N MET A 4 -21.78 -64.52 -13.08
CA MET A 4 -21.11 -64.42 -14.38
C MET A 4 -22.01 -64.98 -15.49
N SER A 5 -21.86 -64.47 -16.71
CA SER A 5 -21.80 -65.23 -17.99
C SER A 5 -21.63 -64.20 -19.13
N SER A 6 -20.47 -64.04 -19.77
CA SER A 6 -19.81 -64.87 -20.80
C SER A 6 -20.55 -64.90 -22.15
N GLY A 7 -19.89 -64.38 -23.19
CA GLY A 7 -20.40 -64.34 -24.56
C GLY A 7 -19.50 -63.54 -25.51
N ALA A 8 -18.38 -64.11 -25.92
CA ALA A 8 -17.66 -63.79 -27.16
C ALA A 8 -17.59 -65.10 -27.99
N PRO A 9 -17.11 -65.16 -29.27
CA PRO A 9 -16.56 -64.12 -30.15
C PRO A 9 -17.01 -64.24 -31.62
N ARG A 10 -16.60 -63.31 -32.51
CA ARG A 10 -16.24 -63.63 -33.90
C ARG A 10 -15.27 -62.61 -34.50
N ARG A 11 -14.10 -63.11 -34.91
CA ARG A 11 -13.00 -62.44 -35.64
C ARG A 11 -13.33 -62.38 -37.13
N VAL A 12 -12.91 -61.33 -37.83
CA VAL A 12 -12.13 -61.37 -39.09
C VAL A 12 -11.27 -60.08 -39.19
N ARG A 13 -9.97 -60.25 -39.46
CA ARG A 13 -8.90 -59.24 -39.75
C ARG A 13 -8.81 -59.00 -41.29
N PRO A 14 -7.78 -58.34 -41.86
CA PRO A 14 -7.27 -56.97 -41.72
C PRO A 14 -7.08 -56.28 -43.10
N GLY A 15 -6.70 -55.00 -43.11
CA GLY A 15 -6.08 -54.30 -44.25
C GLY A 15 -5.82 -52.86 -43.82
N LEU A 16 -4.67 -52.49 -43.27
CA LEU A 16 -3.37 -52.30 -43.92
C LEU A 16 -3.45 -51.42 -45.18
N LEU A 17 -3.44 -50.10 -44.95
CA LEU A 17 -2.78 -49.18 -45.87
C LEU A 17 -2.09 -48.09 -45.07
N VAL A 18 -0.79 -48.28 -44.92
CA VAL A 18 0.20 -47.30 -44.51
C VAL A 18 0.42 -46.37 -45.70
N ILE A 19 0.16 -45.08 -45.53
CA ILE A 19 0.93 -44.04 -46.22
C ILE A 19 1.37 -43.05 -45.15
N LEU A 20 2.60 -43.28 -44.68
CA LEU A 20 3.47 -42.23 -44.16
C LEU A 20 3.75 -41.28 -45.32
N SER A 21 3.41 -40.00 -45.14
CA SER A 21 4.19 -38.90 -45.72
C SER A 21 4.23 -37.79 -44.68
N ALA A 22 5.38 -37.72 -44.02
CA ALA A 22 5.78 -36.65 -43.14
C ALA A 22 5.84 -35.34 -43.91
N VAL A 23 5.04 -34.37 -43.50
CA VAL A 23 5.43 -32.96 -43.58
C VAL A 23 5.80 -32.56 -42.17
N LEU A 24 7.11 -32.61 -41.93
CA LEU A 24 7.79 -31.98 -40.81
C LEU A 24 7.55 -30.47 -40.84
N LEU A 25 7.39 -29.92 -39.63
CA LEU A 25 7.79 -28.55 -39.23
C LEU A 25 6.91 -27.38 -39.69
N LEU A 26 5.72 -27.26 -39.11
CA LEU A 26 5.19 -25.98 -38.60
C LEU A 26 4.42 -26.23 -37.30
N ALA A 27 5.05 -26.91 -36.35
CA ALA A 27 4.68 -26.74 -34.95
C ALA A 27 5.25 -25.38 -34.53
N GLY A 28 4.52 -24.32 -34.84
CA GLY A 28 4.68 -23.08 -34.11
C GLY A 28 4.41 -23.42 -32.66
N CYS A 29 5.42 -23.24 -31.82
CA CYS A 29 5.22 -23.10 -30.39
C CYS A 29 4.36 -21.85 -30.19
N THR A 30 3.05 -21.97 -30.33
CA THR A 30 2.16 -21.11 -29.58
C THR A 30 2.34 -21.57 -28.15
N GLU A 31 3.18 -20.85 -27.41
CA GLU A 31 3.06 -20.77 -25.96
C GLU A 31 1.55 -20.66 -25.67
N PRO A 32 1.02 -21.41 -24.68
CA PRO A 32 -0.37 -21.22 -24.32
C PRO A 32 -0.53 -19.74 -23.99
N GLU A 33 -1.29 -19.01 -24.81
CA GLU A 33 -1.70 -17.65 -24.50
C GLU A 33 -2.18 -17.69 -23.05
N GLU A 34 -1.47 -16.98 -22.17
CA GLU A 34 -1.99 -16.71 -20.85
C GLU A 34 -3.39 -16.16 -21.06
N SER A 35 -4.41 -16.92 -20.64
CA SER A 35 -5.79 -16.48 -20.77
C SER A 35 -5.86 -15.05 -20.22
N PRO A 36 -6.46 -14.08 -20.95
CA PRO A 36 -6.60 -12.72 -20.47
C PRO A 36 -7.24 -12.66 -19.06
N GLU A 37 -8.00 -13.70 -18.68
CA GLU A 37 -8.55 -13.91 -17.33
C GLU A 37 -7.47 -14.11 -16.23
N LYS A 38 -6.30 -14.69 -16.52
CA LYS A 38 -5.22 -14.85 -15.52
C LYS A 38 -4.52 -13.53 -15.16
N THR A 39 -4.48 -12.58 -16.09
CA THR A 39 -3.75 -11.31 -15.95
C THR A 39 -4.44 -10.30 -15.03
N LEU A 40 -5.79 -10.32 -14.94
CA LEU A 40 -6.55 -9.38 -14.11
C LEU A 40 -6.53 -9.75 -12.62
N THR A 41 -6.68 -11.03 -12.30
CA THR A 41 -6.62 -11.53 -10.92
C THR A 41 -5.24 -11.26 -10.29
N GLN A 42 -4.17 -11.61 -11.02
CA GLN A 42 -2.79 -11.34 -10.58
C GLN A 42 -2.53 -9.84 -10.39
N GLY A 43 -3.17 -8.99 -11.20
CA GLY A 43 -3.09 -7.54 -11.07
C GLY A 43 -3.69 -7.04 -9.76
N PHE A 44 -4.87 -7.50 -9.35
CA PHE A 44 -5.49 -7.04 -8.10
C PHE A 44 -4.81 -7.58 -6.85
N ASP A 45 -4.22 -8.77 -6.90
CA ASP A 45 -3.51 -9.38 -5.75
C ASP A 45 -2.37 -8.47 -5.23
N ILE A 46 -1.72 -7.70 -6.11
CA ILE A 46 -0.67 -6.75 -5.69
C ILE A 46 -1.20 -5.60 -4.82
N LEU A 47 -2.51 -5.36 -4.87
CA LEU A 47 -3.19 -4.27 -4.15
C LEU A 47 -3.69 -4.70 -2.77
N VAL A 48 -3.43 -5.93 -2.33
CA VAL A 48 -3.84 -6.42 -1.01
C VAL A 48 -2.83 -5.98 0.07
N SER A 49 -3.32 -5.34 1.12
CA SER A 49 -2.55 -4.99 2.31
C SER A 49 -2.08 -6.24 3.04
N THR A 50 -0.79 -6.29 3.38
CA THR A 50 -0.24 -7.36 4.22
C THR A 50 -0.54 -7.16 5.71
N VAL A 51 -0.97 -5.97 6.14
CA VAL A 51 -1.39 -5.71 7.54
C VAL A 51 -2.73 -6.32 7.82
N ASN A 52 -3.70 -5.92 7.01
CA ASN A 52 -5.11 -6.06 7.36
C ASN A 52 -5.89 -6.82 6.30
N GLY A 53 -5.28 -7.22 5.18
CA GLY A 53 -5.96 -7.93 4.09
C GLY A 53 -6.99 -7.09 3.34
N LEU A 54 -7.03 -5.77 3.53
CA LEU A 54 -7.85 -4.85 2.74
C LEU A 54 -7.10 -4.38 1.50
N TYR A 55 -7.81 -4.02 0.43
CA TYR A 55 -7.19 -3.43 -0.75
C TYR A 55 -6.81 -1.96 -0.53
N TYR A 56 -5.71 -1.49 -1.12
CA TYR A 56 -5.29 -0.08 -1.10
C TYR A 56 -5.46 0.60 -2.48
N PRO A 57 -5.57 1.94 -2.55
CA PRO A 57 -5.63 2.66 -3.81
C PRO A 57 -4.38 2.46 -4.69
N PRO A 58 -4.51 2.16 -6.00
CA PRO A 58 -3.37 1.78 -6.83
C PRO A 58 -2.24 2.81 -6.93
N PHE A 59 -2.52 4.11 -6.78
CA PHE A 59 -1.49 5.14 -6.84
C PHE A 59 -0.40 4.97 -5.77
N LEU A 60 -0.76 4.44 -4.58
CA LEU A 60 0.20 4.17 -3.50
C LEU A 60 1.24 3.10 -3.88
N ARG A 61 1.04 2.38 -4.98
CA ARG A 61 2.02 1.42 -5.47
C ARG A 61 3.30 2.09 -5.96
N ASP A 62 3.22 3.29 -6.49
CA ASP A 62 4.38 3.93 -7.12
C ASP A 62 4.86 5.14 -6.29
N GLU A 63 4.23 5.42 -5.14
CA GLU A 63 4.62 6.46 -4.19
C GLU A 63 5.71 5.97 -3.25
N THR A 64 6.72 6.81 -3.01
CA THR A 64 7.78 6.55 -2.02
C THR A 64 7.26 6.73 -0.61
N ALA A 65 7.79 5.96 0.34
CA ALA A 65 7.54 6.17 1.77
C ALA A 65 8.20 7.44 2.27
N GLY A 66 7.74 7.94 3.41
CA GLY A 66 8.44 8.96 4.17
C GLY A 66 9.91 8.62 4.50
N PRO A 67 10.70 9.64 4.90
CA PRO A 67 12.13 9.52 5.12
C PRO A 67 12.49 8.56 6.25
N GLU A 68 11.66 8.44 7.30
CA GLU A 68 11.91 7.52 8.42
C GLU A 68 11.94 6.06 7.93
N ALA A 69 10.89 5.62 7.24
CA ALA A 69 10.81 4.26 6.71
C ALA A 69 12.01 3.99 5.80
N ASN A 70 12.25 4.87 4.83
CA ASN A 70 13.37 4.77 3.89
C ASN A 70 14.72 4.67 4.62
N SER A 71 14.91 5.44 5.69
CA SER A 71 16.11 5.43 6.53
C SER A 71 16.36 4.05 7.12
N TYR A 72 15.34 3.46 7.75
CA TYR A 72 15.46 2.13 8.36
C TYR A 72 15.60 1.01 7.33
N ALA A 73 14.94 1.10 6.18
CA ALA A 73 15.12 0.15 5.09
C ALA A 73 16.55 0.17 4.51
N VAL A 74 17.15 1.36 4.39
CA VAL A 74 18.57 1.49 4.04
C VAL A 74 19.47 0.83 5.09
N ARG A 75 19.19 1.06 6.39
CA ARG A 75 19.96 0.41 7.48
C ARG A 75 19.84 -1.12 7.46
N ILE A 76 18.66 -1.66 7.18
CA ILE A 76 18.47 -3.12 7.06
C ILE A 76 19.26 -3.66 5.86
N ARG A 77 19.15 -3.02 4.69
CA ARG A 77 19.93 -3.41 3.50
C ARG A 77 21.43 -3.41 3.78
N ARG A 78 21.95 -2.37 4.46
CA ARG A 78 23.37 -2.30 4.85
C ARG A 78 23.81 -3.42 5.81
N LEU A 79 22.90 -3.95 6.62
CA LEU A 79 23.18 -5.09 7.52
C LEU A 79 23.17 -6.43 6.79
N LEU A 80 22.33 -6.57 5.77
CA LEU A 80 22.07 -7.85 5.12
C LEU A 80 22.85 -8.01 3.81
N ASP A 81 22.97 -6.97 3.00
CA ASP A 81 23.52 -7.04 1.66
C ASP A 81 25.05 -6.87 1.66
N SER A 82 25.71 -7.49 0.67
CA SER A 82 27.17 -7.39 0.51
C SER A 82 27.63 -6.02 -0.01
N GLU A 83 26.74 -5.32 -0.72
CA GLU A 83 27.00 -3.99 -1.26
C GLU A 83 26.14 -2.95 -0.53
N PRO A 84 26.69 -1.76 -0.24
CA PRO A 84 25.88 -0.67 0.31
C PRO A 84 24.74 -0.31 -0.64
N PRO A 85 23.51 -0.08 -0.13
CA PRO A 85 22.40 0.36 -0.97
C PRO A 85 22.71 1.71 -1.61
N GLN A 86 22.29 1.89 -2.85
CA GLN A 86 22.38 3.15 -3.59
C GLN A 86 20.99 3.58 -4.04
N LEU A 87 20.58 4.79 -3.66
CA LEU A 87 19.29 5.38 -4.04
C LEU A 87 19.50 6.37 -5.19
N SER A 88 18.62 6.32 -6.19
CA SER A 88 18.65 7.18 -7.37
C SER A 88 17.35 7.97 -7.52
N VAL A 89 16.90 8.56 -6.40
CA VAL A 89 15.65 9.30 -6.31
C VAL A 89 15.71 10.63 -7.07
N SER A 90 14.54 11.16 -7.45
CA SER A 90 14.44 12.47 -8.10
C SER A 90 14.70 13.63 -7.13
N ASP A 91 15.00 14.83 -7.67
CA ASP A 91 15.13 16.05 -6.87
C ASP A 91 13.86 16.38 -6.07
N ASP A 92 12.68 16.05 -6.61
CA ASP A 92 11.40 16.27 -5.93
C ASP A 92 11.22 15.30 -4.77
N THR A 93 11.61 14.04 -4.93
CA THR A 93 11.63 13.03 -3.85
C THR A 93 12.63 13.40 -2.77
N ALA A 94 13.84 13.84 -3.14
CA ALA A 94 14.84 14.30 -2.18
C ALA A 94 14.34 15.52 -1.38
N ARG A 95 13.66 16.46 -2.04
CA ARG A 95 13.03 17.61 -1.38
C ARG A 95 11.91 17.17 -0.45
N PHE A 96 11.05 16.26 -0.88
CA PHE A 96 10.01 15.65 -0.05
C PHE A 96 10.59 15.03 1.22
N PHE A 97 11.62 14.17 1.12
CA PHE A 97 12.28 13.59 2.27
C PHE A 97 12.81 14.65 3.23
N ARG A 98 13.46 15.70 2.71
CA ARG A 98 14.01 16.77 3.53
C ARG A 98 12.92 17.55 4.26
N ASP A 99 11.90 18.00 3.52
CA ASP A 99 10.82 18.83 4.05
C ASP A 99 10.01 18.08 5.11
N GLU A 100 9.69 16.80 4.86
CA GLU A 100 8.97 15.96 5.82
C GLU A 100 9.81 15.68 7.07
N ALA A 101 11.07 15.28 6.90
CA ALA A 101 11.95 14.98 8.02
C ALA A 101 12.16 16.19 8.94
N VAL A 102 12.61 17.32 8.38
CA VAL A 102 12.89 18.54 9.16
C VAL A 102 11.61 19.12 9.74
N GLY A 103 10.48 18.99 9.04
CA GLY A 103 9.16 19.37 9.54
C GLY A 103 8.70 18.53 10.73
N ALA A 104 9.03 17.24 10.76
CA ALA A 104 8.67 16.33 11.86
C ALA A 104 9.47 16.60 13.14
N SER A 105 10.80 16.74 13.03
CA SER A 105 11.67 17.07 14.16
C SER A 105 13.00 17.66 13.70
N PRO A 106 13.48 18.75 14.34
CA PRO A 106 14.80 19.31 14.08
C PRO A 106 15.97 18.32 14.23
N LEU A 107 15.91 17.40 15.19
CA LEU A 107 16.98 16.42 15.45
C LEU A 107 16.69 15.05 14.81
N TRP A 108 15.58 14.42 15.18
CA TRP A 108 15.24 13.05 14.75
C TRP A 108 15.01 12.99 13.24
N GLY A 109 14.38 14.02 12.67
CA GLY A 109 14.22 14.16 11.23
C GLY A 109 15.57 14.13 10.51
N ARG A 110 16.54 14.94 10.96
CA ARG A 110 17.89 14.95 10.38
C ARG A 110 18.60 13.61 10.54
N GLN A 111 18.37 12.92 11.65
CA GLN A 111 18.91 11.57 11.88
C GLN A 111 18.34 10.54 10.88
N TRP A 112 17.10 10.69 10.41
CA TRP A 112 16.54 9.86 9.34
C TRP A 112 17.21 10.13 7.99
N LEU A 113 17.57 11.38 7.70
CA LEU A 113 18.22 11.77 6.45
C LEU A 113 19.65 11.20 6.33
N ALA A 114 20.34 10.95 7.45
CA ALA A 114 21.73 10.50 7.46
C ALA A 114 21.96 9.20 6.63
N PRO A 115 21.25 8.08 6.87
CA PRO A 115 21.39 6.89 6.03
C PRO A 115 21.05 7.11 4.55
N LEU A 116 20.11 8.01 4.25
CA LEU A 116 19.72 8.31 2.87
C LEU A 116 20.82 9.09 2.14
N ALA A 117 21.46 10.03 2.82
CA ALA A 117 22.63 10.76 2.32
C ALA A 117 23.81 9.80 2.07
N GLU A 118 24.08 8.88 3.02
CA GLU A 118 25.10 7.84 2.85
C GLU A 118 24.80 6.89 1.68
N ALA A 119 23.52 6.66 1.37
CA ALA A 119 23.07 5.88 0.22
C ALA A 119 23.09 6.66 -1.11
N GLY A 120 23.66 7.87 -1.13
CA GLY A 120 23.91 8.64 -2.35
C GLY A 120 22.86 9.68 -2.71
N VAL A 121 21.83 9.90 -1.87
CA VAL A 121 20.84 10.95 -2.14
C VAL A 121 21.41 12.33 -1.83
N GLY A 122 21.68 13.11 -2.89
CA GLY A 122 22.27 14.45 -2.78
C GLY A 122 21.35 15.48 -2.13
N GLY A 123 21.94 16.44 -1.42
CA GLY A 123 21.22 17.61 -0.90
C GLY A 123 20.36 17.37 0.37
N LEU A 124 20.41 16.18 0.97
CA LEU A 124 19.63 15.87 2.17
C LEU A 124 20.21 16.49 3.45
N LEU A 125 21.53 16.55 3.59
CA LEU A 125 22.23 17.19 4.70
C LEU A 125 23.17 18.26 4.16
N ASN A 126 23.21 19.43 4.79
CA ASN A 126 24.07 20.55 4.42
C ASN A 126 24.71 21.24 5.63
N ASP A 127 25.58 22.23 5.39
CA ASP A 127 26.30 22.96 6.44
C ASP A 127 25.37 23.64 7.46
N GLU A 128 24.16 24.05 7.06
CA GLU A 128 23.17 24.64 7.96
C GLU A 128 22.61 23.59 8.92
N ASP A 129 22.37 22.37 8.45
CA ASP A 129 21.95 21.25 9.30
C ASP A 129 23.02 20.90 10.33
N ILE A 130 24.29 20.90 9.91
CA ILE A 130 25.41 20.69 10.84
C ILE A 130 25.45 21.81 11.87
N ALA A 131 25.36 23.08 11.45
CA ALA A 131 25.33 24.21 12.36
C ALA A 131 24.13 24.16 13.35
N GLU A 132 22.98 23.64 12.93
CA GLU A 132 21.81 23.43 13.79
C GLU A 132 22.09 22.34 14.83
N ILE A 133 22.59 21.19 14.42
CA ILE A 133 22.97 20.10 15.34
C ILE A 133 24.01 20.59 16.36
N ARG A 134 25.02 21.35 15.90
CA ARG A 134 26.04 21.95 16.78
C ARG A 134 25.45 22.88 17.82
N ARG A 135 24.43 23.65 17.48
CA ARG A 135 23.72 24.54 18.41
C ARG A 135 22.94 23.79 19.49
N MET A 136 22.63 22.51 19.28
CA MET A 136 21.97 21.65 20.26
C MET A 136 22.92 21.06 21.32
N GLN A 137 24.24 21.22 21.17
CA GLN A 137 25.21 20.70 22.14
C GLN A 137 25.18 21.53 23.43
N SER A 138 24.95 20.85 24.55
CA SER A 138 25.03 21.45 25.88
C SER A 138 26.48 21.64 26.33
N ALA A 139 26.69 22.50 27.35
CA ALA A 139 28.00 22.68 27.98
C ALA A 139 28.55 21.38 28.62
N ASP A 140 27.66 20.45 29.00
CA ASP A 140 28.02 19.17 29.61
C ASP A 140 28.34 18.08 28.57
N GLY A 141 28.24 18.39 27.28
CA GLY A 141 28.68 17.53 26.17
C GLY A 141 27.59 16.63 25.55
N TYR A 142 26.38 16.60 26.10
CA TYR A 142 25.22 15.94 25.47
C TYR A 142 24.48 16.87 24.52
N TYR A 143 23.75 16.32 23.56
CA TYR A 143 22.87 17.06 22.64
C TYR A 143 21.41 16.94 23.08
N ALA A 144 20.63 18.00 22.89
CA ALA A 144 19.19 17.98 23.16
C ALA A 144 18.44 19.03 22.34
N GLU A 145 17.20 18.73 21.92
CA GLU A 145 16.30 19.72 21.34
C GLU A 145 15.80 20.70 22.41
N ALA A 146 15.48 21.93 21.98
CA ALA A 146 14.91 22.93 22.88
C ALA A 146 13.56 22.48 23.44
N GLY A 147 13.38 22.57 24.76
CA GLY A 147 12.15 22.15 25.44
C GLY A 147 12.08 20.67 25.78
N ALA A 148 13.11 19.88 25.47
CA ALA A 148 13.18 18.48 25.86
C ALA A 148 13.35 18.30 27.38
N GLY A 149 12.83 17.18 27.89
CA GLY A 149 12.90 16.83 29.31
C GLY A 149 14.33 16.55 29.81
N ALA A 150 14.53 16.62 31.13
CA ALA A 150 15.82 16.35 31.77
C ALA A 150 16.15 14.84 31.91
N ASP A 151 15.37 13.97 31.28
CA ASP A 151 15.55 12.52 31.33
C ASP A 151 16.88 12.09 30.69
N GLU A 152 17.64 11.26 31.39
CA GLU A 152 18.95 10.80 30.93
C GLU A 152 18.84 9.94 29.66
N GLY A 153 17.81 9.10 29.57
CA GLY A 153 17.58 8.27 28.39
C GLY A 153 17.32 9.10 27.14
N TYR A 154 16.49 10.14 27.26
CA TYR A 154 16.31 11.09 26.16
C TYR A 154 17.63 11.75 25.74
N ARG A 155 18.42 12.26 26.69
CA ARG A 155 19.70 12.95 26.38
C ARG A 155 20.69 12.04 25.65
N VAL A 156 20.77 10.77 26.06
CA VAL A 156 21.66 9.79 25.44
C VAL A 156 21.19 9.49 24.02
N ALA A 157 19.90 9.19 23.83
CA ALA A 157 19.33 8.92 22.51
C ALA A 157 19.48 10.13 21.56
N ALA A 158 19.22 11.35 22.04
CA ALA A 158 19.40 12.59 21.29
C ALA A 158 20.87 12.84 20.92
N THR A 159 21.79 12.53 21.83
CA THR A 159 23.24 12.60 21.55
C THR A 159 23.65 11.61 20.47
N VAL A 160 23.17 10.38 20.52
CA VAL A 160 23.43 9.39 19.46
C VAL A 160 22.88 9.89 18.13
N ALA A 161 21.65 10.40 18.10
CA ALA A 161 21.04 10.92 16.87
C ALA A 161 21.86 12.07 16.27
N ALA A 162 22.30 13.03 17.09
CA ALA A 162 23.15 14.13 16.66
C ALA A 162 24.49 13.61 16.09
N LEU A 163 25.12 12.66 16.77
CA LEU A 163 26.37 12.05 16.32
C LEU A 163 26.22 11.30 15.00
N GLU A 164 25.08 10.64 14.75
CA GLU A 164 24.79 10.00 13.46
C GLU A 164 24.69 11.03 12.32
N VAL A 165 24.04 12.17 12.56
CA VAL A 165 23.97 13.25 11.56
C VAL A 165 25.36 13.81 11.26
N LEU A 166 26.15 14.09 12.31
CA LEU A 166 27.52 14.58 12.17
C LEU A 166 28.41 13.57 11.45
N ALA A 167 28.28 12.27 11.75
CA ALA A 167 29.06 11.22 11.12
C ALA A 167 28.73 11.06 9.62
N ALA A 168 27.44 11.07 9.26
CA ALA A 168 27.01 10.97 7.87
C ALA A 168 27.48 12.16 7.01
N ALA A 169 27.72 13.32 7.62
CA ALA A 169 28.25 14.50 6.96
C ALA A 169 29.79 14.66 7.07
N ASP A 170 30.50 13.64 7.58
CA ASP A 170 31.95 13.69 7.87
C ASP A 170 32.37 14.90 8.73
N ALA A 171 31.50 15.27 9.67
CA ALA A 171 31.60 16.48 10.48
C ALA A 171 31.91 16.20 11.95
N VAL A 172 32.29 14.97 12.35
CA VAL A 172 32.64 14.64 13.75
C VAL A 172 34.02 15.21 14.12
N GLU A 173 34.05 16.05 15.15
CA GLU A 173 35.26 16.77 15.59
C GLU A 173 35.93 16.14 16.82
N ASP A 174 37.19 16.50 17.07
CA ASP A 174 37.90 16.10 18.30
C ASP A 174 37.29 16.68 19.58
N THR A 175 36.53 17.76 19.46
CA THR A 175 35.71 18.32 20.55
C THR A 175 34.62 17.33 20.95
N ASP A 176 33.89 16.74 20.00
CA ASP A 176 32.87 15.71 20.25
C ASP A 176 33.44 14.48 20.92
N ARG A 177 34.55 13.96 20.38
CA ARG A 177 35.24 12.80 20.93
C ARG A 177 35.62 13.01 22.39
N ARG A 178 35.98 14.25 22.77
CA ARG A 178 36.36 14.59 24.15
C ARG A 178 35.14 14.83 25.05
N THR A 179 34.19 15.66 24.64
CA THR A 179 33.08 16.09 25.50
C THR A 179 31.99 15.02 25.57
N ALA A 180 31.38 14.69 24.42
CA ALA A 180 30.36 13.65 24.33
C ALA A 180 30.95 12.28 24.70
N GLY A 181 32.15 11.95 24.21
CA GLY A 181 32.80 10.67 24.51
C GLY A 181 33.05 10.43 26.01
N ALA A 182 33.56 11.42 26.74
CA ALA A 182 33.77 11.29 28.18
C ALA A 182 32.46 11.15 28.96
N TRP A 183 31.40 11.84 28.53
CA TRP A 183 30.08 11.70 29.15
C TRP A 183 29.43 10.34 28.84
N LEU A 184 29.43 9.90 27.58
CA LEU A 184 28.89 8.60 27.16
C LEU A 184 29.63 7.43 27.83
N THR A 185 30.94 7.55 28.03
CA THR A 185 31.72 6.55 28.79
C THR A 185 31.17 6.41 30.21
N ARG A 186 30.93 7.53 30.92
CA ARG A 186 30.36 7.49 32.28
C ARG A 186 28.95 6.89 32.30
N VAL A 187 28.13 7.20 31.30
CA VAL A 187 26.79 6.63 31.17
C VAL A 187 26.87 5.12 30.97
N ALA A 188 27.75 4.65 30.07
CA ALA A 188 27.94 3.23 29.78
C ALA A 188 28.49 2.43 30.98
N GLU A 189 29.29 3.08 31.85
CA GLU A 189 29.80 2.49 33.09
C GLU A 189 28.81 2.55 34.28
N GLY A 190 27.77 3.39 34.17
CA GLY A 190 26.79 3.63 35.23
C GLY A 190 25.74 2.54 35.39
N SER A 191 24.90 2.65 36.43
CA SER A 191 23.80 1.72 36.71
C SER A 191 22.51 2.07 35.94
N GLY A 192 22.63 2.57 34.71
CA GLY A 192 21.50 2.94 33.87
C GLY A 192 20.64 1.73 33.46
N THR A 193 19.52 1.98 32.78
CA THR A 193 18.77 0.89 32.14
C THR A 193 19.57 0.32 30.96
N LEU A 194 19.32 -0.93 30.60
CA LEU A 194 19.99 -1.60 29.49
C LEU A 194 19.93 -0.79 28.17
N ARG A 195 18.78 -0.16 27.91
CA ARG A 195 18.56 0.68 26.72
C ARG A 195 19.48 1.90 26.71
N ILE A 196 19.58 2.60 27.85
CA ILE A 196 20.46 3.77 28.00
C ILE A 196 21.92 3.37 27.78
N THR A 197 22.34 2.24 28.36
CA THR A 197 23.69 1.70 28.15
C THR A 197 23.95 1.36 26.68
N ALA A 198 23.00 0.71 26.00
CA ALA A 198 23.15 0.35 24.58
C ALA A 198 23.26 1.57 23.66
N ASP A 199 22.46 2.61 23.89
CA ASP A 199 22.57 3.85 23.13
C ASP A 199 23.91 4.55 23.42
N ALA A 200 24.36 4.57 24.68
CA ALA A 200 25.68 5.11 25.01
C ALA A 200 26.82 4.37 24.30
N VAL A 201 26.74 3.03 24.25
CA VAL A 201 27.68 2.18 23.50
C VAL A 201 27.68 2.51 22.00
N ARG A 202 26.49 2.68 21.39
CA ARG A 202 26.38 3.09 19.98
C ARG A 202 27.02 4.45 19.74
N GLY A 203 26.81 5.42 20.64
CA GLY A 203 27.46 6.74 20.59
C GLY A 203 28.99 6.65 20.63
N LEU A 204 29.54 5.80 21.51
CA LEU A 204 30.99 5.55 21.57
C LEU A 204 31.53 4.93 20.28
N GLN A 205 30.79 4.00 19.67
CA GLN A 205 31.16 3.39 18.39
C GLN A 205 31.20 4.41 17.25
N ILE A 206 30.22 5.32 17.17
CA ILE A 206 30.20 6.40 16.17
C ILE A 206 31.42 7.32 16.32
N LEU A 207 31.83 7.60 17.57
CA LEU A 207 33.01 8.40 17.88
C LEU A 207 34.35 7.65 17.66
N GLY A 208 34.32 6.35 17.37
CA GLY A 208 35.51 5.50 17.26
C GLY A 208 36.22 5.25 18.60
N LEU A 209 35.50 5.31 19.72
CA LEU A 209 36.03 5.13 21.07
C LEU A 209 35.83 3.69 21.58
N ALA A 210 36.68 3.27 22.51
CA ALA A 210 36.59 1.96 23.13
C ALA A 210 35.34 1.87 24.04
N VAL A 211 34.67 0.71 24.00
CA VAL A 211 33.51 0.43 24.85
C VAL A 211 33.98 -0.14 26.19
N PRO A 212 33.52 0.40 27.34
CA PRO A 212 33.87 -0.12 28.66
C PRO A 212 33.48 -1.58 28.82
N SER A 213 34.35 -2.40 29.40
CA SER A 213 34.05 -3.81 29.71
C SER A 213 33.00 -3.96 30.80
N SER A 214 32.80 -2.93 31.61
CA SER A 214 31.78 -2.85 32.66
C SER A 214 30.36 -2.62 32.13
N ALA A 215 30.19 -2.31 30.84
CA ALA A 215 28.89 -2.01 30.23
C ALA A 215 27.93 -3.23 30.09
N ALA A 216 28.02 -4.25 30.96
CA ALA A 216 27.23 -5.48 30.90
C ALA A 216 26.26 -5.60 32.09
N PRO A 217 25.00 -6.03 31.87
CA PRO A 217 24.79 -7.47 31.66
C PRO A 217 23.84 -7.84 30.50
N ALA A 218 24.08 -9.04 29.98
CA ALA A 218 23.19 -9.75 29.07
C ALA A 218 21.84 -10.07 29.73
N VAL A 219 20.75 -9.75 29.05
CA VAL A 219 19.42 -10.25 29.41
C VAL A 219 19.20 -11.56 28.67
N THR A 220 18.74 -12.57 29.42
CA THR A 220 18.29 -13.83 28.86
C THR A 220 17.03 -13.56 28.04
N ALA A 221 17.03 -13.89 26.75
CA ALA A 221 15.82 -13.86 25.95
C ALA A 221 14.71 -14.67 26.67
N PRO A 222 13.44 -14.23 26.62
CA PRO A 222 12.36 -15.02 27.19
C PRO A 222 12.35 -16.41 26.54
N ALA A 223 12.30 -17.46 27.36
CA ALA A 223 12.35 -18.84 26.89
C ALA A 223 11.20 -19.20 25.94
N ASP A 224 10.09 -18.46 26.01
CA ASP A 224 8.93 -18.60 25.13
C ASP A 224 8.33 -17.22 24.75
N PHE A 225 8.83 -16.63 23.67
CA PHE A 225 8.30 -15.38 23.10
C PHE A 225 6.82 -15.49 22.69
N GLY A 226 6.35 -16.69 22.33
CA GLY A 226 4.97 -16.91 21.90
C GLY A 226 3.96 -16.75 23.04
N SER A 227 4.38 -17.02 24.27
CA SER A 227 3.53 -16.90 25.47
C SER A 227 3.31 -15.48 25.99
N LEU A 228 4.07 -14.50 25.48
CA LEU A 228 4.01 -13.10 25.90
C LEU A 228 2.83 -12.35 25.28
N ASP A 229 2.30 -11.37 26.01
CA ASP A 229 1.38 -10.36 25.44
C ASP A 229 2.13 -9.35 24.56
N ASP A 230 1.40 -8.55 23.78
CA ASP A 230 2.01 -7.66 22.78
C ASP A 230 2.95 -6.62 23.38
N ARG A 231 2.64 -6.10 24.58
CA ARG A 231 3.52 -5.15 25.27
C ARG A 231 4.81 -5.82 25.72
N ALA A 232 4.70 -6.99 26.36
CA ALA A 232 5.86 -7.76 26.81
C ALA A 232 6.72 -8.26 25.64
N ARG A 233 6.12 -8.57 24.49
CA ARG A 233 6.86 -8.90 23.25
C ARG A 233 7.68 -7.72 22.75
N TYR A 234 7.09 -6.52 22.75
CA TYR A 234 7.81 -5.32 22.32
C TYR A 234 8.94 -4.96 23.29
N GLU A 235 8.70 -5.02 24.60
CA GLU A 235 9.76 -4.84 25.61
C GLU A 235 10.89 -5.86 25.45
N ALA A 236 10.55 -7.13 25.23
CA ALA A 236 11.55 -8.18 24.96
C ALA A 236 12.37 -7.94 23.69
N LEU A 237 11.76 -7.39 22.63
CA LEU A 237 12.49 -6.99 21.41
C LEU A 237 13.49 -5.87 21.71
N LEU A 238 13.09 -4.84 22.45
CA LEU A 238 13.95 -3.71 22.80
C LEU A 238 15.12 -4.12 23.71
N ASP A 239 14.87 -5.01 24.67
CA ASP A 239 15.90 -5.55 25.55
C ASP A 239 16.89 -6.45 24.79
N ALA A 240 16.38 -7.28 23.86
CA ALA A 240 17.22 -8.10 23.00
C ALA A 240 18.06 -7.26 22.04
N TYR A 241 17.49 -6.20 21.47
CA TYR A 241 18.21 -5.24 20.64
C TYR A 241 19.33 -4.57 21.43
N SER A 242 19.03 -4.09 22.63
CA SER A 242 20.02 -3.46 23.52
C SER A 242 21.15 -4.43 23.88
N THR A 243 20.81 -5.69 24.18
CA THR A 243 21.78 -6.78 24.42
C THR A 243 22.65 -7.04 23.19
N ALA A 244 22.05 -7.09 22.00
CA ALA A 244 22.74 -7.33 20.74
C ALA A 244 23.77 -6.22 20.43
N VAL A 245 23.38 -4.96 20.60
CA VAL A 245 24.25 -3.78 20.39
C VAL A 245 25.48 -3.86 21.30
N ILE A 246 25.28 -4.04 22.61
CA ILE A 246 26.36 -4.10 23.60
C ILE A 246 27.28 -5.30 23.32
N ALA A 247 26.72 -6.50 23.15
CA ALA A 247 27.51 -7.71 22.98
C ALA A 247 28.30 -7.71 21.67
N ARG A 248 27.73 -7.20 20.57
CA ARG A 248 28.45 -7.05 19.30
C ARG A 248 29.60 -6.06 19.43
N ALA A 249 29.43 -4.98 20.19
CA ALA A 249 30.48 -4.00 20.42
C ALA A 249 31.65 -4.54 21.26
N GLN A 250 31.38 -5.41 22.24
CA GLN A 250 32.39 -5.96 23.14
C GLN A 250 33.03 -7.27 22.62
N HIS A 251 32.24 -8.13 21.97
CA HIS A 251 32.60 -9.53 21.72
C HIS A 251 32.26 -10.02 20.30
N GLY A 252 31.58 -9.22 19.49
CA GLY A 252 31.17 -9.59 18.13
C GLY A 252 29.91 -10.46 18.02
N THR A 253 29.51 -11.18 19.08
CA THR A 253 28.32 -12.05 19.10
C THR A 253 27.51 -11.89 20.38
N ALA A 254 26.19 -12.06 20.31
CA ALA A 254 25.31 -12.04 21.47
C ALA A 254 24.86 -13.46 21.87
N SER A 255 24.69 -13.71 23.17
CA SER A 255 24.16 -14.99 23.68
C SER A 255 22.63 -15.03 23.57
N LEU A 256 22.11 -14.92 22.35
CA LEU A 256 20.69 -14.96 22.02
C LEU A 256 20.37 -16.26 21.26
N ASP A 257 19.19 -16.84 21.46
CA ASP A 257 18.83 -18.10 20.78
C ASP A 257 18.42 -17.85 19.32
N PRO A 258 19.21 -18.33 18.33
CA PRO A 258 18.88 -18.13 16.91
C PRO A 258 17.57 -18.80 16.49
N ARG A 259 17.12 -19.86 17.17
CA ARG A 259 15.83 -20.51 16.85
C ARG A 259 14.65 -19.64 17.25
N VAL A 260 14.72 -19.01 18.42
CA VAL A 260 13.66 -18.09 18.90
C VAL A 260 13.56 -16.91 17.94
N TRP A 261 14.68 -16.22 17.69
CA TRP A 261 14.67 -15.00 16.88
C TRP A 261 14.47 -15.27 15.38
N GLY A 262 14.92 -16.42 14.87
CA GLY A 262 14.58 -16.87 13.52
C GLY A 262 13.07 -17.09 13.36
N ASN A 263 12.41 -17.72 14.34
CA ASN A 263 10.95 -17.87 14.34
C ASN A 263 10.24 -16.52 14.44
N VAL A 264 10.66 -15.62 15.33
CA VAL A 264 10.07 -14.27 15.45
C VAL A 264 10.19 -13.51 14.13
N LEU A 265 11.35 -13.55 13.50
CA LEU A 265 11.58 -12.91 12.20
C LEU A 265 10.69 -13.51 11.11
N GLN A 266 10.58 -14.85 11.01
CA GLN A 266 9.70 -15.49 10.01
C GLN A 266 8.23 -15.06 10.14
N HIS A 267 7.73 -14.87 11.35
CA HIS A 267 6.33 -14.50 11.58
C HIS A 267 6.06 -13.00 11.42
N ASN A 268 7.06 -12.15 11.64
CA ASN A 268 6.86 -10.70 11.76
C ASN A 268 7.53 -9.88 10.64
N ALA A 269 8.39 -10.49 9.80
CA ALA A 269 9.08 -9.80 8.73
C ALA A 269 8.13 -9.09 7.76
N GLY A 270 6.91 -9.59 7.55
CA GLY A 270 5.92 -9.00 6.64
C GLY A 270 5.00 -7.92 7.23
N THR A 271 5.02 -7.71 8.56
CA THR A 271 4.00 -6.93 9.28
C THR A 271 4.56 -5.80 10.14
N LEU A 272 5.82 -5.89 10.59
CA LEU A 272 6.44 -4.82 11.39
C LEU A 272 6.71 -3.57 10.55
N GLY A 273 6.63 -2.38 11.14
CA GLY A 273 7.20 -1.18 10.52
C GLY A 273 8.72 -1.33 10.32
N PHE A 274 9.31 -0.59 9.37
CA PHE A 274 10.75 -0.72 9.08
C PHE A 274 11.65 -0.40 10.28
N HIS A 275 11.23 0.49 11.17
CA HIS A 275 11.90 0.79 12.45
C HIS A 275 12.04 -0.48 13.33
N ASP A 276 10.92 -1.15 13.61
CA ASP A 276 10.93 -2.34 14.48
C ASP A 276 11.53 -3.56 13.78
N LEU A 277 11.34 -3.66 12.46
CA LEU A 277 11.99 -4.68 11.64
C LEU A 277 13.51 -4.53 11.70
N TYR A 278 14.04 -3.30 11.68
CA TYR A 278 15.47 -3.05 11.84
C TYR A 278 16.00 -3.58 13.18
N TYR A 279 15.29 -3.34 14.29
CA TYR A 279 15.68 -3.90 15.59
C TYR A 279 15.68 -5.43 15.56
N LEU A 280 14.64 -6.05 14.99
CA LEU A 280 14.56 -7.50 14.89
C LEU A 280 15.68 -8.11 14.02
N VAL A 281 16.06 -7.45 12.92
CA VAL A 281 17.17 -7.88 12.08
C VAL A 281 18.51 -7.79 12.82
N VAL A 282 18.76 -6.71 13.56
CA VAL A 282 19.97 -6.59 14.39
C VAL A 282 20.04 -7.72 15.42
N VAL A 283 18.93 -8.03 16.07
CA VAL A 283 18.81 -9.13 17.03
C VAL A 283 19.08 -10.49 16.37
N ALA A 284 18.45 -10.77 15.24
CA ALA A 284 18.60 -12.03 14.50
C ALA A 284 20.05 -12.26 14.04
N VAL A 285 20.69 -11.23 13.47
CA VAL A 285 22.09 -11.29 13.04
C VAL A 285 23.02 -11.51 14.24
N ALA A 286 22.79 -10.81 15.36
CA ALA A 286 23.61 -10.95 16.56
C ALA A 286 23.43 -12.32 17.25
N ALA A 287 22.27 -12.95 17.11
CA ALA A 287 21.98 -14.31 17.58
C ALA A 287 22.62 -15.41 16.70
N GLY A 288 23.12 -15.05 15.51
CA GLY A 288 23.66 -16.03 14.55
C GLY A 288 22.58 -16.80 13.79
N VAL A 289 21.43 -16.17 13.53
CA VAL A 289 20.41 -16.74 12.63
C VAL A 289 21.03 -17.00 11.24
N PRO A 290 20.87 -18.20 10.65
CA PRO A 290 21.39 -18.50 9.33
C PRO A 290 20.88 -17.54 8.26
N ASP A 291 21.72 -17.20 7.27
CA ASP A 291 21.34 -16.26 6.20
C ASP A 291 20.08 -16.72 5.42
N ALA A 292 19.89 -18.02 5.25
CA ALA A 292 18.69 -18.60 4.64
C ALA A 292 17.39 -18.21 5.39
N ASP A 293 17.46 -18.05 6.70
CA ASP A 293 16.31 -17.67 7.54
C ASP A 293 16.06 -16.15 7.53
N LEU A 294 16.98 -15.34 6.99
CA LEU A 294 16.80 -13.90 6.75
C LEU A 294 16.11 -13.61 5.40
N ALA A 295 15.89 -14.64 4.57
CA ALA A 295 15.24 -14.51 3.26
C ALA A 295 13.88 -13.79 3.28
N PRO A 296 12.98 -13.95 4.28
CA PRO A 296 11.72 -13.21 4.34
C PRO A 296 11.91 -11.69 4.38
N VAL A 297 12.96 -11.20 5.06
CA VAL A 297 13.27 -9.76 5.14
C VAL A 297 13.75 -9.24 3.80
N ARG A 298 14.67 -9.96 3.14
CA ARG A 298 15.16 -9.61 1.80
C ARG A 298 14.02 -9.61 0.78
N ALA A 299 13.15 -10.62 0.84
CA ALA A 299 11.98 -10.71 -0.04
C ALA A 299 11.00 -9.55 0.18
N ARG A 300 10.80 -9.11 1.43
CA ARG A 300 10.02 -7.91 1.73
C ARG A 300 10.65 -6.66 1.13
N ILE A 301 11.92 -6.41 1.42
CA ILE A 301 12.61 -5.23 0.90
C ILE A 301 12.55 -5.21 -0.62
N ALA A 302 12.85 -6.33 -1.28
CA ALA A 302 12.78 -6.42 -2.74
C ALA A 302 11.37 -6.13 -3.29
N ARG A 303 10.31 -6.61 -2.62
CA ARG A 303 8.92 -6.37 -3.02
C ARG A 303 8.51 -4.90 -2.84
N GLU A 304 8.99 -4.24 -1.80
CA GLU A 304 8.64 -2.86 -1.45
C GLU A 304 9.59 -1.83 -2.09
N THR A 305 10.66 -2.26 -2.75
CA THR A 305 11.62 -1.36 -3.42
C THR A 305 11.07 -0.85 -4.75
N LEU A 306 11.07 0.47 -4.92
CA LEU A 306 10.73 1.17 -6.16
C LEU A 306 11.92 1.20 -7.14
N PRO A 307 11.70 1.54 -8.43
CA PRO A 307 12.78 1.57 -9.43
C PRO A 307 13.96 2.49 -9.10
N ASP A 308 13.78 3.50 -8.24
CA ASP A 308 14.82 4.40 -7.76
C ASP A 308 15.52 3.93 -6.48
N ASN A 309 15.27 2.68 -6.08
CA ASN A 309 15.73 2.01 -4.87
C ASN A 309 15.23 2.62 -3.54
N SER A 310 14.36 3.63 -3.57
CA SER A 310 13.57 3.96 -2.39
C SER A 310 12.61 2.82 -2.07
N ILE A 311 12.12 2.75 -0.85
CA ILE A 311 10.99 1.89 -0.53
C ILE A 311 9.71 2.67 -0.71
N ARG A 312 8.75 2.00 -1.32
CA ARG A 312 7.36 2.41 -1.49
C ARG A 312 6.74 2.78 -0.16
N GLU A 313 5.79 3.71 -0.17
CA GLU A 313 4.98 4.09 0.99
C GLU A 313 4.47 2.82 1.68
N SER A 314 5.04 2.58 2.85
CA SER A 314 4.88 1.34 3.58
C SER A 314 5.31 1.51 5.03
N ASP A 315 4.29 1.63 5.85
CA ASP A 315 4.09 0.84 7.05
C ASP A 315 3.00 -0.23 6.80
N THR A 316 3.19 -0.98 5.70
CA THR A 316 2.49 -2.20 5.23
C THR A 316 1.12 -1.99 4.53
N LEU A 317 1.04 -0.91 3.74
CA LEU A 317 -0.02 -0.58 2.76
C LEU A 317 -1.43 -0.63 3.37
N SER A 318 -1.80 0.40 4.14
CA SER A 318 -3.11 0.61 4.76
C SER A 318 -4.26 0.44 3.77
N GLY A 319 -4.82 -0.77 3.70
CA GLY A 319 -5.98 -1.00 2.85
C GLY A 319 -7.21 -0.27 3.40
N SER A 320 -8.12 0.12 2.51
CA SER A 320 -9.36 0.81 2.86
C SER A 320 -10.58 -0.02 2.47
N PRO A 321 -11.68 0.06 3.25
CA PRO A 321 -12.92 -0.59 2.87
C PRO A 321 -13.47 -0.09 1.53
N GLU A 322 -13.23 1.19 1.17
CA GLU A 322 -13.68 1.74 -0.11
C GLU A 322 -12.90 1.15 -1.30
N ALA A 323 -11.57 1.09 -1.22
CA ALA A 323 -10.77 0.45 -2.27
C ALA A 323 -11.13 -1.04 -2.40
N THR A 324 -11.33 -1.73 -1.27
CA THR A 324 -11.81 -3.11 -1.23
C THR A 324 -13.15 -3.27 -1.95
N LEU A 325 -14.12 -2.40 -1.67
CA LEU A 325 -15.43 -2.41 -2.32
C LEU A 325 -15.30 -2.25 -3.84
N PHE A 326 -14.47 -1.31 -4.33
CA PHE A 326 -14.31 -1.11 -5.76
C PHE A 326 -13.57 -2.27 -6.46
N VAL A 327 -12.56 -2.87 -5.83
CA VAL A 327 -11.90 -4.06 -6.38
C VAL A 327 -12.89 -5.22 -6.48
N LEU A 328 -13.70 -5.47 -5.44
CA LEU A 328 -14.73 -6.52 -5.48
C LEU A 328 -15.76 -6.28 -6.60
N ARG A 329 -16.16 -5.02 -6.85
CA ARG A 329 -17.03 -4.67 -7.98
C ARG A 329 -16.38 -4.95 -9.33
N LEU A 330 -15.13 -4.55 -9.50
CA LEU A 330 -14.38 -4.78 -10.75
C LEU A 330 -14.24 -6.28 -11.03
N ARG A 331 -13.90 -7.08 -10.01
CA ARG A 331 -13.85 -8.55 -10.09
C ARG A 331 -15.20 -9.15 -10.48
N GLY A 332 -16.28 -8.71 -9.83
CA GLY A 332 -17.64 -9.15 -10.18
C GLY A 332 -18.04 -8.81 -11.62
N MET A 333 -17.68 -7.62 -12.12
CA MET A 333 -17.91 -7.27 -13.53
C MET A 333 -17.09 -8.13 -14.49
N ALA A 334 -15.85 -8.47 -14.14
CA ALA A 334 -14.99 -9.37 -14.90
C ALA A 334 -15.44 -10.83 -14.87
N GLY A 335 -16.48 -11.19 -14.11
CA GLY A 335 -16.94 -12.56 -13.95
C GLY A 335 -16.09 -13.38 -12.97
N GLU A 336 -15.21 -12.75 -12.20
CA GLU A 336 -14.42 -13.41 -11.16
C GLU A 336 -15.24 -13.63 -9.89
N ALA A 337 -14.83 -14.63 -9.10
CA ALA A 337 -15.40 -14.86 -7.78
C ALA A 337 -15.05 -13.71 -6.82
N THR A 338 -16.06 -13.11 -6.18
CA THR A 338 -15.87 -12.06 -5.17
C THR A 338 -15.82 -12.60 -3.75
N THR A 339 -16.22 -13.85 -3.53
CA THR A 339 -16.29 -14.47 -2.20
C THR A 339 -14.90 -14.73 -1.63
N ASP A 340 -14.62 -14.17 -0.45
CA ASP A 340 -13.31 -14.26 0.20
C ASP A 340 -13.47 -14.17 1.72
N ALA A 341 -13.24 -15.28 2.42
CA ALA A 341 -13.37 -15.36 3.88
C ALA A 341 -12.30 -14.52 4.61
N GLY A 342 -11.09 -14.41 4.06
CA GLY A 342 -10.04 -13.55 4.63
C GLY A 342 -10.44 -12.09 4.55
N GLN A 343 -11.02 -11.67 3.41
CA GLN A 343 -11.54 -10.32 3.21
C GLN A 343 -12.68 -9.98 4.18
N VAL A 344 -13.54 -10.95 4.50
CA VAL A 344 -14.62 -10.76 5.48
C VAL A 344 -14.06 -10.48 6.86
N GLU A 345 -13.07 -11.26 7.33
CA GLU A 345 -12.46 -11.06 8.65
C GLU A 345 -11.68 -9.74 8.72
N ALA A 346 -10.97 -9.39 7.66
CA ALA A 346 -10.31 -8.09 7.49
C ALA A 346 -11.29 -6.91 7.69
N LEU A 347 -12.45 -6.96 7.02
CA LEU A 347 -13.48 -5.92 7.10
C LEU A 347 -14.15 -5.85 8.49
N LYS A 348 -14.33 -6.99 9.17
CA LYS A 348 -14.80 -7.03 10.56
C LYS A 348 -13.79 -6.37 11.51
N GLY A 349 -12.50 -6.67 11.34
CA GLY A 349 -11.42 -6.03 12.10
C GLY A 349 -11.39 -4.52 11.87
N ALA A 350 -11.50 -4.07 10.62
CA ALA A 350 -11.54 -2.65 10.27
C ALA A 350 -12.73 -1.91 10.91
N LEU A 351 -13.91 -2.55 10.95
CA LEU A 351 -15.08 -2.00 11.64
C LEU A 351 -14.86 -1.90 13.16
N ALA A 352 -14.26 -2.92 13.77
CA ALA A 352 -13.97 -2.93 15.21
C ALA A 352 -12.96 -1.84 15.61
N ALA A 353 -12.02 -1.52 14.73
CA ALA A 353 -11.05 -0.44 14.94
C ALA A 353 -11.66 0.97 14.86
N GLN A 354 -12.91 1.11 14.39
CA GLN A 354 -13.59 2.39 14.20
C GLN A 354 -14.94 2.42 14.95
N PRO A 355 -14.95 2.34 16.30
CA PRO A 355 -16.19 2.25 17.07
C PRO A 355 -17.09 3.48 16.97
N SER A 356 -16.55 4.63 16.53
CA SER A 356 -17.28 5.88 16.33
C SER A 356 -17.80 6.07 14.90
N ALA A 357 -17.58 5.11 13.99
CA ALA A 357 -17.95 5.26 12.58
C ALA A 357 -19.46 5.48 12.39
N GLY A 358 -19.81 6.54 11.65
CA GLY A 358 -21.19 6.89 11.34
C GLY A 358 -21.83 5.94 10.32
N PRO A 359 -23.15 6.03 10.09
CA PRO A 359 -23.85 5.18 9.12
C PRO A 359 -23.25 5.24 7.70
N ALA A 360 -22.84 6.42 7.23
CA ALA A 360 -22.23 6.59 5.90
C ALA A 360 -20.89 5.85 5.75
N GLU A 361 -20.07 5.83 6.81
CA GLU A 361 -18.76 5.16 6.82
C GLU A 361 -18.91 3.64 6.96
N ARG A 362 -19.94 3.18 7.68
CA ARG A 362 -20.25 1.77 7.86
C ARG A 362 -20.88 1.11 6.62
N LEU A 363 -21.60 1.87 5.80
CA LEU A 363 -22.25 1.36 4.58
C LEU A 363 -21.29 0.67 3.61
N PRO A 364 -20.16 1.27 3.17
CA PRO A 364 -19.24 0.61 2.26
C PRO A 364 -18.60 -0.65 2.87
N ILE A 365 -18.37 -0.67 4.20
CA ILE A 365 -17.86 -1.87 4.89
C ILE A 365 -18.88 -3.01 4.82
N ALA A 366 -20.14 -2.73 5.15
CA ALA A 366 -21.21 -3.73 5.10
C ALA A 366 -21.45 -4.25 3.68
N ALA A 367 -21.39 -3.36 2.68
CA ALA A 367 -21.53 -3.72 1.27
C ALA A 367 -20.35 -4.58 0.79
N ALA A 368 -19.11 -4.22 1.15
CA ALA A 368 -17.92 -5.01 0.83
C ALA A 368 -17.99 -6.40 1.47
N ARG A 369 -18.40 -6.50 2.75
CA ARG A 369 -18.62 -7.79 3.44
C ARG A 369 -19.65 -8.63 2.70
N ARG A 370 -20.75 -8.01 2.26
CA ARG A 370 -21.81 -8.72 1.51
C ARG A 370 -21.30 -9.27 0.17
N LEU A 371 -20.55 -8.48 -0.60
CA LEU A 371 -19.94 -8.92 -1.87
C LEU A 371 -18.86 -10.00 -1.64
N ALA A 372 -18.14 -9.93 -0.52
CA ALA A 372 -17.17 -10.94 -0.08
C ALA A 372 -17.83 -12.23 0.44
N GLY A 373 -19.17 -12.32 0.47
CA GLY A 373 -19.90 -13.54 0.82
C GLY A 373 -20.36 -13.64 2.28
N ASP A 374 -20.25 -12.57 3.07
CA ASP A 374 -20.76 -12.54 4.44
C ASP A 374 -22.30 -12.51 4.44
N SER A 375 -22.94 -13.55 5.00
CA SER A 375 -24.41 -13.59 5.17
C SER A 375 -24.89 -12.67 6.29
N ASP A 376 -24.07 -12.44 7.30
CA ASP A 376 -24.47 -11.77 8.54
C ASP A 376 -24.53 -10.25 8.34
N SER A 377 -23.84 -9.73 7.32
CA SER A 377 -23.89 -8.32 6.94
C SER A 377 -25.24 -7.88 6.36
N ALA A 378 -26.14 -8.81 6.02
CA ALA A 378 -27.40 -8.49 5.34
C ALA A 378 -28.35 -7.65 6.20
N GLU A 379 -28.41 -7.89 7.52
CA GLU A 379 -29.25 -7.11 8.43
C GLU A 379 -28.66 -5.72 8.72
N ASP A 380 -27.35 -5.64 8.92
CA ASP A 380 -26.61 -4.37 9.03
C ASP A 380 -26.87 -3.51 7.80
N LEU A 381 -26.74 -4.10 6.61
CA LEU A 381 -26.90 -3.39 5.36
C LEU A 381 -28.34 -2.91 5.15
N ARG A 382 -29.36 -3.72 5.49
CA ARG A 382 -30.76 -3.28 5.45
C ARG A 382 -31.00 -2.07 6.36
N THR A 383 -30.43 -2.10 7.57
CA THR A 383 -30.54 -1.00 8.53
C THR A 383 -29.86 0.27 8.01
N LEU A 384 -28.64 0.14 7.48
CA LEU A 384 -27.89 1.26 6.93
C LEU A 384 -28.55 1.85 5.68
N CYS A 385 -29.09 1.02 4.79
CA CYS A 385 -29.82 1.46 3.60
C CYS A 385 -31.11 2.22 3.92
N ALA A 386 -31.69 2.01 5.11
CA ALA A 386 -32.84 2.75 5.61
C ALA A 386 -32.46 4.04 6.38
N ASP A 387 -31.19 4.24 6.72
CA ASP A 387 -30.72 5.41 7.47
C ASP A 387 -30.42 6.58 6.50
N HIS A 388 -31.15 7.68 6.65
CA HIS A 388 -30.98 8.90 5.84
C HIS A 388 -29.60 9.55 5.96
N ARG A 389 -28.84 9.23 7.03
CA ARG A 389 -27.46 9.67 7.21
C ARG A 389 -26.46 8.82 6.44
N ALA A 390 -26.86 7.66 5.92
CA ALA A 390 -26.07 6.82 5.01
C ALA A 390 -26.55 6.96 3.57
N VAL A 391 -27.87 7.00 3.37
CA VAL A 391 -28.54 7.10 2.07
C VAL A 391 -29.46 8.32 2.08
N PRO A 392 -29.01 9.48 1.59
CA PRO A 392 -29.83 10.70 1.58
C PRO A 392 -31.12 10.52 0.76
N GLY A 393 -32.25 10.99 1.31
CA GLY A 393 -33.54 11.00 0.58
C GLY A 393 -33.67 12.13 -0.44
N ALA A 394 -32.72 13.07 -0.48
CA ALA A 394 -32.68 14.17 -1.42
C ALA A 394 -31.30 14.31 -2.06
N VAL A 395 -31.27 14.62 -3.35
CA VAL A 395 -30.05 14.80 -4.12
C VAL A 395 -29.88 16.25 -4.55
N THR A 396 -28.67 16.77 -4.34
CA THR A 396 -28.16 18.07 -4.76
C THR A 396 -26.89 17.87 -5.58
N PRO A 397 -26.36 18.91 -6.26
CA PRO A 397 -25.06 18.83 -6.92
C PRO A 397 -23.94 18.33 -6.00
N ASP A 398 -23.97 18.72 -4.71
CA ASP A 398 -22.89 18.46 -3.76
C ASP A 398 -22.88 17.02 -3.21
N ASN A 399 -24.03 16.32 -3.23
CA ASN A 399 -24.14 14.99 -2.65
C ASN A 399 -24.44 13.87 -3.66
N ALA A 400 -24.58 14.19 -4.96
CA ALA A 400 -24.97 13.22 -5.99
C ALA A 400 -24.04 11.99 -6.06
N GLU A 401 -22.72 12.19 -5.93
CA GLU A 401 -21.74 11.08 -5.91
C GLU A 401 -21.91 10.20 -4.67
N TRP A 402 -22.11 10.80 -3.50
CA TRP A 402 -22.36 10.03 -2.29
C TRP A 402 -23.66 9.23 -2.41
N TRP A 403 -24.76 9.87 -2.80
CA TRP A 403 -26.05 9.19 -2.99
C TRP A 403 -25.95 8.02 -3.99
N SER A 404 -25.34 8.24 -5.15
CA SER A 404 -25.21 7.21 -6.19
C SER A 404 -24.40 6.00 -5.69
N ARG A 405 -23.29 6.23 -4.97
CA ARG A 405 -22.49 5.15 -4.35
C ARG A 405 -23.26 4.41 -3.26
N ALA A 406 -23.97 5.15 -2.40
CA ALA A 406 -24.71 4.58 -1.28
C ALA A 406 -25.85 3.69 -1.76
N THR A 407 -26.63 4.18 -2.73
CA THR A 407 -27.72 3.43 -3.36
C THR A 407 -27.22 2.21 -4.11
N LEU A 408 -26.17 2.34 -4.93
CA LEU A 408 -25.55 1.20 -5.62
C LEU A 408 -25.16 0.09 -4.64
N SER A 409 -24.58 0.45 -3.50
CA SER A 409 -24.19 -0.50 -2.45
C SER A 409 -25.39 -1.28 -1.87
N CYS A 410 -26.56 -0.64 -1.80
CA CYS A 410 -27.81 -1.27 -1.40
C CYS A 410 -28.38 -2.17 -2.50
N ALA A 411 -28.41 -1.69 -3.74
CA ALA A 411 -28.97 -2.45 -4.87
C ALA A 411 -28.17 -3.71 -5.19
N GLU A 412 -26.84 -3.67 -5.12
CA GLU A 412 -25.97 -4.85 -5.31
C GLU A 412 -26.24 -5.95 -4.28
N ALA A 413 -26.77 -5.58 -3.11
CA ALA A 413 -27.20 -6.53 -2.08
C ALA A 413 -28.67 -6.95 -2.17
N GLY A 414 -29.40 -6.47 -3.19
CA GLY A 414 -30.82 -6.72 -3.38
C GLY A 414 -31.72 -5.95 -2.41
N ILE A 415 -31.23 -4.85 -1.83
CA ILE A 415 -32.00 -4.00 -0.91
C ILE A 415 -32.55 -2.82 -1.71
N PRO A 416 -33.88 -2.73 -1.90
CA PRO A 416 -34.47 -1.65 -2.65
C PRO A 416 -34.34 -0.33 -1.88
N VAL A 417 -33.89 0.71 -2.57
CA VAL A 417 -33.87 2.08 -2.08
C VAL A 417 -34.88 2.88 -2.89
N ALA A 418 -35.66 3.75 -2.24
CA ALA A 418 -36.58 4.64 -2.95
C ALA A 418 -35.81 5.66 -3.82
N PRO A 419 -36.38 6.12 -4.94
CA PRO A 419 -35.81 7.25 -5.67
C PRO A 419 -35.67 8.49 -4.77
N PRO A 420 -34.61 9.29 -4.93
CA PRO A 420 -34.43 10.50 -4.18
C PRO A 420 -35.34 11.61 -4.73
N HIS A 421 -35.63 12.59 -3.88
CA HIS A 421 -36.11 13.88 -4.34
C HIS A 421 -34.96 14.70 -4.93
N ALA A 422 -35.08 15.13 -6.18
CA ALA A 422 -34.10 15.99 -6.84
C ALA A 422 -34.79 17.22 -7.45
N THR A 423 -34.59 18.37 -6.82
CA THR A 423 -34.99 19.67 -7.39
C THR A 423 -34.06 20.05 -8.54
N ALA A 424 -34.60 20.64 -9.60
CA ALA A 424 -33.80 21.04 -10.77
C ALA A 424 -32.67 22.01 -10.39
N TRP A 425 -31.48 21.81 -10.99
CA TRP A 425 -30.34 22.72 -10.89
C TRP A 425 -29.77 23.07 -12.28
N PRO A 426 -29.00 24.17 -12.39
CA PRO A 426 -28.38 24.56 -13.66
C PRO A 426 -27.40 23.53 -14.21
N LEU A 427 -27.46 23.27 -15.53
CA LEU A 427 -26.60 22.35 -16.28
C LEU A 427 -25.58 23.10 -17.17
N ASP A 428 -25.16 24.27 -16.72
CA ASP A 428 -24.25 25.19 -17.40
C ASP A 428 -22.80 25.09 -16.90
N THR A 429 -22.58 24.42 -15.76
CA THR A 429 -21.25 24.19 -15.19
C THR A 429 -20.83 22.71 -15.28
N PRO A 430 -19.51 22.43 -15.36
CA PRO A 430 -19.02 21.05 -15.35
C PRO A 430 -19.47 20.26 -14.11
N ALA A 431 -19.51 20.90 -12.94
CA ALA A 431 -19.97 20.30 -11.69
C ALA A 431 -21.46 19.94 -11.73
N GLY A 432 -22.32 20.86 -12.16
CA GLY A 432 -23.77 20.63 -12.26
C GLY A 432 -24.12 19.51 -13.23
N VAL A 433 -23.39 19.42 -14.35
CA VAL A 433 -23.55 18.38 -15.38
C VAL A 433 -23.06 17.03 -14.88
N THR A 434 -21.90 16.99 -14.22
CA THR A 434 -21.36 15.76 -13.63
C THR A 434 -22.34 15.21 -12.58
N ALA A 435 -22.84 16.05 -11.69
CA ALA A 435 -23.83 15.64 -10.69
C ALA A 435 -25.13 15.11 -11.31
N ALA A 436 -25.63 15.75 -12.38
CA ALA A 436 -26.82 15.27 -13.10
C ALA A 436 -26.56 13.95 -13.81
N GLY A 437 -25.38 13.77 -14.42
CA GLY A 437 -24.95 12.50 -14.99
C GLY A 437 -24.88 11.39 -13.94
N THR A 438 -24.33 11.69 -12.77
CA THR A 438 -24.26 10.78 -11.62
C THR A 438 -25.63 10.41 -11.07
N LEU A 439 -26.58 11.35 -11.03
CA LEU A 439 -27.97 11.08 -10.65
C LEU A 439 -28.64 10.13 -11.65
N VAL A 440 -28.55 10.42 -12.95
CA VAL A 440 -29.16 9.60 -14.02
C VAL A 440 -28.59 8.19 -14.03
N THR A 441 -27.26 8.07 -14.01
CA THR A 441 -26.59 6.75 -13.98
C THR A 441 -26.88 6.01 -12.69
N GLY A 442 -26.89 6.70 -11.55
CA GLY A 442 -27.29 6.12 -10.27
C GLY A 442 -28.71 5.58 -10.29
N LEU A 443 -29.70 6.36 -10.75
CA LEU A 443 -31.08 5.89 -10.89
C LEU A 443 -31.17 4.64 -11.78
N ALA A 444 -30.51 4.66 -12.94
CA ALA A 444 -30.51 3.52 -13.86
C ALA A 444 -29.84 2.27 -13.27
N ASP A 445 -28.66 2.42 -12.63
CA ASP A 445 -27.91 1.31 -12.03
C ASP A 445 -28.67 0.70 -10.82
N ASN A 446 -29.61 1.45 -10.23
CA ASN A 446 -30.49 1.00 -9.14
C ASN A 446 -31.89 0.52 -9.60
N GLY A 447 -32.13 0.38 -10.92
CA GLY A 447 -33.40 -0.12 -11.46
C GLY A 447 -34.52 0.91 -11.57
N HIS A 448 -34.21 2.20 -11.35
CA HIS A 448 -35.16 3.33 -11.38
C HIS A 448 -35.07 4.15 -12.67
N SER A 449 -34.78 3.50 -13.81
CA SER A 449 -34.68 4.18 -15.11
C SER A 449 -35.95 4.95 -15.52
N GLY A 450 -37.11 4.55 -14.99
CA GLY A 450 -38.39 5.24 -15.23
C GLY A 450 -38.61 6.51 -14.40
N GLU A 451 -37.74 6.78 -13.43
CA GLU A 451 -37.88 7.87 -12.45
C GLU A 451 -36.81 8.96 -12.63
N ILE A 452 -36.13 8.96 -13.78
CA ILE A 452 -35.14 9.98 -14.14
C ILE A 452 -35.84 11.35 -14.21
N PRO A 453 -35.32 12.39 -13.53
CA PRO A 453 -35.97 13.70 -13.53
C PRO A 453 -36.08 14.30 -14.93
N THR A 454 -37.26 14.81 -15.26
CA THR A 454 -37.59 15.33 -16.60
C THR A 454 -36.79 16.57 -17.01
N TRP A 455 -36.12 17.23 -16.06
CA TRP A 455 -35.26 18.39 -16.32
C TRP A 455 -33.86 17.99 -16.82
N VAL A 456 -33.47 16.72 -16.71
CA VAL A 456 -32.25 16.18 -17.34
C VAL A 456 -32.64 15.47 -18.64
N THR A 457 -32.13 15.95 -19.77
CA THR A 457 -32.46 15.40 -21.08
C THR A 457 -31.20 15.08 -21.87
N ALA A 458 -31.29 14.19 -22.86
CA ALA A 458 -30.17 13.92 -23.76
C ALA A 458 -29.70 15.21 -24.46
N ASP A 459 -30.62 16.11 -24.82
CA ASP A 459 -30.29 17.39 -25.43
C ASP A 459 -29.51 18.32 -24.49
N SER A 460 -29.83 18.35 -23.19
CA SER A 460 -29.10 19.18 -22.23
C SER A 460 -27.66 18.68 -22.01
N LEU A 461 -27.42 17.38 -22.15
CA LEU A 461 -26.09 16.76 -22.03
C LEU A 461 -25.30 16.74 -23.34
N ARG A 462 -25.95 16.89 -24.51
CA ARG A 462 -25.35 16.69 -25.84
C ARG A 462 -24.06 17.50 -26.05
N GLN A 463 -24.09 18.78 -25.65
CA GLN A 463 -22.94 19.67 -25.82
C GLN A 463 -21.73 19.32 -24.94
N TRP A 464 -21.94 18.57 -23.86
CA TRP A 464 -20.91 18.14 -22.93
C TRP A 464 -20.27 16.82 -23.37
N VAL A 465 -21.08 15.88 -23.86
CA VAL A 465 -20.58 14.60 -24.39
C VAL A 465 -19.84 14.73 -25.71
N ALA A 466 -20.19 15.75 -26.52
CA ALA A 466 -19.57 16.03 -27.81
C ALA A 466 -18.21 16.72 -27.71
N ASP A 467 -17.86 17.28 -26.53
CA ASP A 467 -16.60 17.98 -26.28
C ASP A 467 -16.03 17.58 -24.91
N PRO A 468 -15.19 16.54 -24.85
CA PRO A 468 -14.67 16.01 -23.58
C PRO A 468 -13.86 17.02 -22.78
N GLY A 469 -13.26 18.03 -23.43
CA GLY A 469 -12.44 19.05 -22.75
C GLY A 469 -13.23 19.96 -21.81
N ARG A 470 -14.56 19.89 -21.83
CA ARG A 470 -15.44 20.67 -20.93
C ARG A 470 -15.62 20.04 -19.55
N LEU A 471 -15.25 18.78 -19.38
CA LEU A 471 -15.41 18.06 -18.11
C LEU A 471 -14.07 17.90 -17.41
N PRO A 472 -14.06 17.94 -16.06
CA PRO A 472 -12.82 18.06 -15.29
C PRO A 472 -12.04 16.74 -15.24
N SER A 473 -12.67 15.62 -15.58
CA SER A 473 -12.12 14.28 -15.36
C SER A 473 -12.70 13.27 -16.36
N THR A 474 -11.96 12.20 -16.60
CA THR A 474 -12.38 11.03 -17.39
C THR A 474 -13.60 10.38 -16.75
N SER A 475 -13.63 10.24 -15.43
CA SER A 475 -14.78 9.72 -14.69
C SER A 475 -16.04 10.58 -14.92
N ALA A 476 -15.92 11.91 -14.86
CA ALA A 476 -17.03 12.82 -15.14
C ALA A 476 -17.52 12.72 -16.60
N TYR A 477 -16.58 12.65 -17.55
CA TYR A 477 -16.89 12.48 -18.96
C TYR A 477 -17.65 11.18 -19.24
N VAL A 478 -17.10 10.05 -18.80
CA VAL A 478 -17.70 8.73 -18.97
C VAL A 478 -19.08 8.65 -18.32
N THR A 479 -19.23 9.17 -17.11
CA THR A 479 -20.52 9.20 -16.39
C THR A 479 -21.56 10.03 -17.15
N THR A 480 -21.15 11.17 -17.72
CA THR A 480 -22.05 12.04 -18.50
C THR A 480 -22.44 11.39 -19.83
N VAL A 481 -21.51 10.69 -20.50
CA VAL A 481 -21.81 9.92 -21.71
C VAL A 481 -22.80 8.79 -21.40
N ARG A 482 -22.59 8.03 -20.33
CA ARG A 482 -23.55 6.99 -19.90
C ARG A 482 -24.94 7.57 -19.68
N ALA A 483 -25.04 8.69 -18.96
CA ALA A 483 -26.31 9.38 -18.72
C ALA A 483 -26.98 9.82 -20.03
N TYR A 484 -26.21 10.41 -20.96
CA TYR A 484 -26.71 10.80 -22.28
C TYR A 484 -27.33 9.64 -23.04
N LEU A 485 -26.66 8.48 -23.06
CA LEU A 485 -27.16 7.27 -23.72
C LEU A 485 -28.40 6.69 -23.03
N LEU A 486 -28.43 6.68 -21.69
CA LEU A 486 -29.60 6.23 -20.90
C LEU A 486 -30.84 7.10 -21.16
N LEU A 487 -30.64 8.38 -21.46
CA LEU A 487 -31.70 9.34 -21.79
C LEU A 487 -32.16 9.25 -23.26
N GLY A 488 -31.71 8.24 -24.01
CA GLY A 488 -32.07 8.04 -25.42
C GLY A 488 -31.18 8.79 -26.41
N GLY A 489 -30.05 9.34 -25.95
CA GLY A 489 -29.01 9.86 -26.82
C GLY A 489 -28.38 8.78 -27.70
N SER A 490 -27.89 9.15 -28.88
CA SER A 490 -27.25 8.21 -29.81
C SER A 490 -25.73 8.33 -29.75
N ALA A 491 -25.04 7.20 -29.64
CA ALA A 491 -23.59 7.13 -29.82
C ALA A 491 -23.24 7.24 -31.32
N ASP A 492 -23.37 8.45 -31.88
CA ASP A 492 -22.93 8.76 -33.24
C ASP A 492 -21.40 8.65 -33.37
N GLU A 493 -20.88 8.71 -34.59
CA GLU A 493 -19.46 8.58 -34.87
C GLU A 493 -18.62 9.59 -34.07
N LYS A 494 -19.13 10.82 -33.90
CA LYS A 494 -18.43 11.87 -33.15
C LYS A 494 -18.32 11.50 -31.67
N ILE A 495 -19.40 11.05 -31.04
CA ILE A 495 -19.40 10.64 -29.64
C ILE A 495 -18.54 9.40 -29.44
N ARG A 496 -18.64 8.38 -30.31
CA ARG A 496 -17.79 7.19 -30.25
C ARG A 496 -16.31 7.55 -30.35
N ASN A 497 -15.93 8.39 -31.31
CA ASN A 497 -14.55 8.83 -31.48
C ASN A 497 -14.05 9.62 -30.25
N SER A 498 -14.88 10.47 -29.65
CA SER A 498 -14.52 11.18 -28.42
C SER A 498 -14.34 10.23 -27.23
N VAL A 499 -15.23 9.24 -27.05
CA VAL A 499 -15.11 8.20 -26.02
C VAL A 499 -13.83 7.40 -26.21
N THR A 500 -13.61 6.85 -27.41
CA THR A 500 -12.39 6.10 -27.71
C THR A 500 -11.14 6.94 -27.45
N LYS A 501 -11.12 8.20 -27.91
CA LYS A 501 -9.98 9.09 -27.69
C LYS A 501 -9.68 9.30 -26.20
N VAL A 502 -10.72 9.54 -25.38
CA VAL A 502 -10.56 9.77 -23.93
C VAL A 502 -10.09 8.50 -23.23
N LEU A 503 -10.74 7.36 -23.50
CA LEU A 503 -10.41 6.09 -22.85
C LEU A 503 -9.02 5.58 -23.27
N THR A 504 -8.72 5.54 -24.57
CA THR A 504 -7.40 5.08 -25.07
C THR A 504 -6.25 5.94 -24.55
N ALA A 505 -6.47 7.25 -24.32
CA ALA A 505 -5.43 8.11 -23.76
C ALA A 505 -5.09 7.75 -22.30
N ARG A 506 -5.97 7.06 -21.57
CA ARG A 506 -5.84 6.75 -20.13
C ARG A 506 -5.74 5.27 -19.82
N GLN A 507 -5.99 4.40 -20.80
CA GLN A 507 -5.92 2.97 -20.65
C GLN A 507 -4.51 2.50 -20.27
N GLY A 508 -4.45 1.56 -19.33
CA GLY A 508 -3.23 0.86 -18.95
C GLY A 508 -2.44 1.59 -17.89
N CYS A 509 -2.37 0.98 -16.71
CA CYS A 509 -1.35 1.28 -15.71
C CYS A 509 -0.19 0.29 -15.80
N ALA A 510 1.00 0.68 -15.34
CA ALA A 510 2.10 -0.28 -15.10
C ALA A 510 1.56 -1.43 -14.23
N ASP A 511 1.90 -2.68 -14.52
CA ASP A 511 1.44 -3.95 -13.89
C ASP A 511 -0.09 -4.14 -13.67
N LEU A 512 -0.90 -3.19 -14.12
CA LEU A 512 -2.36 -3.14 -14.01
C LEU A 512 -2.95 -2.68 -15.36
N PRO A 513 -2.66 -3.38 -16.48
CA PRO A 513 -3.04 -2.93 -17.82
C PRO A 513 -4.55 -2.84 -18.05
N GLY A 514 -5.35 -3.50 -17.22
CA GLY A 514 -6.82 -3.42 -17.25
C GLY A 514 -7.40 -2.19 -16.57
N LEU A 515 -6.59 -1.42 -15.82
CA LEU A 515 -7.04 -0.22 -15.11
C LEU A 515 -6.80 1.07 -15.90
N TYR A 516 -7.58 2.08 -15.57
CA TYR A 516 -7.47 3.43 -16.13
C TYR A 516 -6.66 4.34 -15.19
N ARG A 517 -5.76 5.13 -15.79
CA ARG A 517 -4.96 6.14 -15.09
C ARG A 517 -5.83 7.31 -14.61
N ALA A 518 -5.46 7.89 -13.47
CA ALA A 518 -6.13 9.06 -12.90
C ALA A 518 -6.01 10.30 -13.82
N ASP A 519 -6.88 11.28 -13.60
CA ASP A 519 -6.82 12.58 -14.28
C ASP A 519 -5.71 13.48 -13.68
N GLY A 520 -5.02 14.25 -14.52
CA GLY A 520 -3.89 15.11 -14.10
C GLY A 520 -2.50 14.51 -14.34
N SER A 521 -1.48 15.08 -13.69
CA SER A 521 -0.06 14.68 -13.75
C SER A 521 0.29 13.47 -12.88
N GLY A 522 -0.68 12.93 -12.11
CA GLY A 522 -0.50 11.73 -11.32
C GLY A 522 -0.29 10.51 -12.21
N SER A 523 0.67 9.65 -11.84
CA SER A 523 1.00 8.39 -12.51
C SER A 523 0.08 7.22 -12.10
N GLY A 524 -0.72 7.38 -11.04
CA GLY A 524 -1.51 6.31 -10.44
C GLY A 524 -2.81 5.92 -11.17
N CYS A 525 -3.38 4.78 -10.80
CA CYS A 525 -4.68 4.32 -11.31
C CYS A 525 -5.85 4.76 -10.45
N ASP A 526 -7.01 4.93 -11.09
CA ASP A 526 -8.26 5.28 -10.45
C ASP A 526 -9.27 4.13 -10.60
N LEU A 527 -9.58 3.47 -9.47
CA LEU A 527 -10.55 2.37 -9.42
C LEU A 527 -11.99 2.83 -9.76
N LYS A 528 -12.36 4.06 -9.41
CA LYS A 528 -13.69 4.63 -9.69
C LYS A 528 -13.82 4.95 -11.17
N ALA A 529 -12.81 5.59 -11.76
CA ALA A 529 -12.76 5.86 -13.20
C ALA A 529 -12.77 4.55 -14.01
N THR A 530 -12.02 3.54 -13.56
CA THR A 530 -12.02 2.21 -14.18
C THR A 530 -13.42 1.59 -14.16
N TRP A 531 -14.10 1.60 -13.00
CA TRP A 531 -15.45 1.07 -12.87
C TRP A 531 -16.43 1.76 -13.82
N ALA A 532 -16.38 3.10 -13.88
CA ALA A 532 -17.23 3.89 -14.77
C ALA A 532 -16.96 3.57 -16.26
N ALA A 533 -15.69 3.44 -16.65
CA ALA A 533 -15.28 3.13 -18.01
C ALA A 533 -15.78 1.75 -18.46
N TRP A 534 -15.57 0.71 -17.64
CA TRP A 534 -16.04 -0.64 -17.94
C TRP A 534 -17.57 -0.70 -18.07
N LYS A 535 -18.30 0.04 -17.23
CA LYS A 535 -19.76 0.15 -17.33
C LYS A 535 -20.21 0.82 -18.64
N LEU A 536 -19.49 1.84 -19.12
CA LEU A 536 -19.78 2.46 -20.41
C LEU A 536 -19.47 1.52 -21.58
N GLU A 537 -18.35 0.81 -21.55
CA GLU A 537 -17.96 -0.14 -22.61
C GLU A 537 -18.95 -1.30 -22.71
N LEU A 538 -19.39 -1.85 -21.56
CA LEU A 538 -20.49 -2.82 -21.52
C LEU A 538 -21.78 -2.26 -22.13
N GLN A 539 -22.11 -1.00 -21.87
CA GLN A 539 -23.30 -0.35 -22.43
C GLN A 539 -23.20 -0.09 -23.95
N LEU A 540 -21.99 0.15 -24.46
CA LEU A 540 -21.75 0.41 -25.89
C LEU A 540 -21.70 -0.87 -26.72
N ASP A 541 -20.92 -1.87 -26.26
CA ASP A 541 -20.52 -3.02 -27.07
C ASP A 541 -20.81 -4.38 -26.40
N ASN A 542 -21.43 -4.40 -25.21
CA ASN A 542 -21.67 -5.61 -24.40
C ASN A 542 -20.40 -6.42 -24.10
N ARG A 543 -19.22 -5.78 -24.07
CA ARG A 543 -17.93 -6.42 -23.79
C ARG A 543 -17.05 -5.54 -22.92
N LEU A 544 -16.22 -6.18 -22.09
CA LEU A 544 -15.17 -5.53 -21.30
C LEU A 544 -13.91 -5.31 -22.15
N PRO A 545 -13.03 -4.36 -21.76
CA PRO A 545 -11.77 -4.14 -22.46
C PRO A 545 -10.84 -5.34 -22.22
N ALA A 546 -10.17 -5.80 -23.28
CA ALA A 546 -9.13 -6.81 -23.15
C ALA A 546 -7.91 -6.20 -22.41
N PRO A 547 -7.28 -6.91 -21.46
CA PRO A 547 -6.03 -6.45 -20.88
C PRO A 547 -5.00 -6.31 -22.00
N SER A 548 -4.50 -5.09 -22.19
CA SER A 548 -3.48 -4.84 -23.20
C SER A 548 -2.17 -5.50 -22.76
N THR A 549 -1.70 -6.49 -23.51
CA THR A 549 -0.34 -7.01 -23.35
C THR A 549 0.62 -5.83 -23.54
N PRO A 550 1.58 -5.58 -22.64
CA PRO A 550 2.57 -4.55 -22.87
C PRO A 550 3.27 -4.88 -24.19
N SER A 551 3.05 -4.05 -25.20
CA SER A 551 3.78 -4.12 -26.45
C SER A 551 5.24 -4.00 -26.07
N ALA A 552 6.00 -5.09 -26.19
CA ALA A 552 7.45 -5.03 -26.25
C ALA A 552 7.78 -4.04 -27.37
N ARG A 553 8.07 -2.78 -27.00
CA ARG A 553 8.62 -1.82 -27.95
C ARG A 553 9.94 -2.43 -28.38
N GLN A 554 9.93 -2.92 -29.62
CA GLN A 554 11.14 -3.20 -30.37
C GLN A 554 12.05 -1.97 -30.29
N LYS A 555 13.34 -2.27 -30.12
CA LYS A 555 14.49 -1.37 -30.00
C LYS A 555 14.45 -0.15 -30.91
#